data_AF-A0A3D3CMR1-F1
#
_entry.id   AF-A0A3D3CMR1-F1
#
_cell.length_a   1.000
_cell.length_b   1.000
_cell.length_c   1.000
_cell.angle_alpha   90.00
_cell.angle_beta   90.00
_cell.angle_gamma   90.00
#
_symmetry.space_group_name_H-M   'P 1'
#
loop_
_entity.id
_entity.type
_entity.pdbx_description
1 polymer ?
#
loop_
_entity_poly.entity_id
_entity_poly.type
_entity_poly.pdbx_seq_one_letter_code
_entity_poly.pdbx_strand_id
1 'polypeptide(L)'
;MKRDEKGFTLVELLIVVAIIAILAAIAIPQFAQYRQKAAAASAAMSLTGCTQDLNARYADDGTTTTKTCGVGSSSATLTLNPSDGTITGIDGSYTVKGLSVMCALSNNQVECT
;
A
#
# COMPACT_ATOMS: atom_id res chain seq x y z
N MET A 1 5.65 -10.55 59.52
CA MET A 1 6.26 -9.81 58.38
C MET A 1 5.14 -9.07 57.68
N LYS A 2 4.97 -7.77 57.94
CA LYS A 2 3.95 -6.95 57.27
C LYS A 2 4.48 -6.62 55.88
N ARG A 3 3.80 -7.14 54.85
CA ARG A 3 4.04 -6.74 53.47
C ARG A 3 3.48 -5.33 53.32
N ASP A 4 4.34 -4.39 52.95
CA ASP A 4 3.97 -3.03 52.59
C ASP A 4 3.28 -3.11 51.21
N GLU A 5 1.96 -3.30 51.22
CA GLU A 5 1.15 -3.30 50.01
C GLU A 5 1.02 -1.85 49.52
N LYS A 6 2.02 -1.38 48.78
CA LYS A 6 1.95 -0.10 48.06
C LYS A 6 0.88 -0.20 46.98
N GLY A 7 -0.33 0.25 47.31
CA GLY A 7 -1.41 0.42 46.35
C GLY A 7 -1.10 1.51 45.33
N PHE A 8 -1.53 1.31 44.09
CA PHE A 8 -1.48 2.31 43.02
C PHE A 8 -2.44 3.46 43.35
N THR A 9 -2.00 4.71 43.34
CA THR A 9 -2.90 5.83 43.62
C THR A 9 -3.78 6.14 42.41
N LEU A 10 -5.01 6.59 42.65
CA LEU A 10 -5.91 7.04 41.58
C LEU A 10 -5.33 8.22 40.80
N VAL A 11 -4.50 9.05 41.46
CA VAL A 11 -3.81 10.18 40.83
C VAL A 11 -2.74 9.70 39.86
N GLU A 12 -1.94 8.70 40.23
CA GLU A 12 -0.96 8.09 39.33
C GLU A 12 -1.62 7.50 38.09
N LEU A 13 -2.78 6.87 38.25
CA LEU A 13 -3.51 6.32 37.11
C LEU A 13 -4.03 7.43 36.20
N LEU A 14 -4.57 8.51 36.76
CA LEU A 14 -5.14 9.64 36.02
C LEU A 14 -4.09 10.34 35.14
N ILE A 15 -2.89 10.58 35.66
CA ILE A 15 -1.81 11.20 34.87
C ILE A 15 -1.35 10.30 33.72
N VAL A 16 -1.34 8.97 33.92
CA VAL A 16 -0.95 8.02 32.88
C VAL A 16 -1.95 8.04 31.72
N VAL A 17 -3.26 8.04 32.02
CA VAL A 17 -4.28 8.11 30.95
C VAL A 17 -4.21 9.43 30.20
N ALA A 18 -3.92 10.54 30.89
CA ALA A 18 -3.76 11.86 30.27
C ALA A 18 -2.59 11.89 29.28
N ILE A 19 -1.44 11.29 29.63
CA ILE A 19 -0.28 11.23 28.73
C ILE A 19 -0.57 10.31 27.53
N ILE A 20 -1.19 9.14 27.76
CA ILE A 20 -1.56 8.21 26.68
C ILE A 20 -2.54 8.88 25.70
N ALA A 21 -3.49 9.67 26.20
CA ALA A 21 -4.44 10.40 25.36
C ALA A 21 -3.75 11.40 24.41
N ILE A 22 -2.73 12.13 24.91
CA ILE A 22 -1.96 13.08 24.08
C ILE A 22 -1.15 12.33 23.02
N LEU A 23 -0.46 11.24 23.39
CA LEU A 23 0.32 10.44 22.45
C LEU A 23 -0.56 9.77 21.39
N ALA A 24 -1.71 9.23 21.79
CA ALA A 24 -2.66 8.58 20.88
C ALA A 24 -3.23 9.56 19.85
N ALA A 25 -3.50 10.81 20.25
CA ALA A 25 -4.02 11.85 19.35
C ALA A 25 -3.08 12.13 18.17
N ILE A 26 -1.77 12.01 18.35
CA ILE A 26 -0.76 12.22 17.29
C ILE A 26 -0.46 10.90 16.56
N ALA A 27 -0.33 9.80 17.31
CA ALA A 27 0.09 8.51 16.75
C ALA A 27 -0.95 7.90 15.81
N ILE A 28 -2.25 8.01 16.13
CA ILE A 28 -3.33 7.42 15.33
C ILE A 28 -3.37 7.98 13.89
N PRO A 29 -3.44 9.31 13.65
CA PRO A 29 -3.47 9.85 12.30
C PRO A 29 -2.15 9.56 11.55
N GLN A 30 -1.00 9.64 12.22
CA GLN A 30 0.28 9.30 11.60
C GLN A 30 0.34 7.84 11.14
N PHE A 31 -0.11 6.91 11.99
CA PHE A 31 -0.12 5.49 11.66
C PHE A 31 -1.08 5.19 10.50
N ALA A 32 -2.25 5.85 10.44
CA ALA A 32 -3.18 5.72 9.32
C ALA A 32 -2.54 6.16 8.00
N GLN A 33 -1.84 7.31 7.99
CA GLN A 33 -1.11 7.81 6.82
C GLN A 33 0.03 6.87 6.41
N TYR A 34 0.78 6.34 7.37
CA TYR A 34 1.84 5.38 7.10
C TYR A 34 1.31 4.10 6.46
N ARG A 35 0.18 3.58 6.95
CA ARG A 35 -0.49 2.42 6.34
C ARG A 35 -0.95 2.69 4.91
N GLN A 36 -1.49 3.88 4.63
CA GLN A 36 -1.88 4.27 3.28
C GLN A 36 -0.67 4.32 2.33
N LYS A 37 0.42 4.99 2.73
CA LYS A 37 1.66 5.02 1.93
C LYS A 37 2.25 3.63 1.70
N ALA A 38 2.22 2.75 2.70
CA ALA A 38 2.67 1.38 2.55
C ALA A 38 1.80 0.57 1.58
N ALA A 39 0.48 0.79 1.60
CA ALA A 39 -0.46 0.19 0.65
C ALA A 39 -0.18 0.69 -0.79
N ALA A 40 0.00 2.00 -0.96
CA ALA A 40 0.34 2.60 -2.25
C ALA A 40 1.67 2.08 -2.82
N ALA A 41 2.71 2.03 -1.99
CA ALA A 41 4.01 1.46 -2.38
C ALA A 41 3.90 -0.02 -2.77
N SER A 42 3.15 -0.82 -2.01
CA SER A 42 2.92 -2.24 -2.33
C SER A 42 2.17 -2.42 -3.66
N ALA A 43 1.18 -1.58 -3.94
CA ALA A 43 0.46 -1.60 -5.21
C ALA A 43 1.39 -1.26 -6.36
N ALA A 44 2.14 -0.16 -6.25
CA ALA A 44 3.10 0.28 -7.25
C ALA A 44 4.14 -0.80 -7.54
N MET A 45 4.75 -1.41 -6.52
CA MET A 45 5.71 -2.50 -6.70
C MET A 45 5.13 -3.69 -7.46
N SER A 46 3.89 -4.08 -7.14
CA SER A 46 3.23 -5.23 -7.79
C SER A 46 2.96 -4.95 -9.27
N LEU A 47 2.45 -3.75 -9.56
CA LEU A 47 2.16 -3.29 -10.91
C LEU A 47 3.44 -3.10 -11.73
N THR A 48 4.46 -2.40 -11.21
CA THR A 48 5.75 -2.20 -11.89
C THR A 48 6.43 -3.52 -12.21
N GLY A 49 6.49 -4.46 -11.25
CA GLY A 49 7.04 -5.79 -11.52
C GLY A 49 6.25 -6.53 -12.59
N CYS A 50 4.93 -6.32 -12.65
CA CYS A 50 4.10 -6.90 -13.67
C CYS A 50 4.32 -6.31 -15.06
N THR A 51 4.45 -4.98 -15.15
CA THR A 51 4.83 -4.22 -16.36
C THR A 51 6.17 -4.71 -16.91
N GLN A 52 7.18 -4.86 -16.06
CA GLN A 52 8.51 -5.36 -16.47
C GLN A 52 8.45 -6.76 -17.04
N ASP A 53 7.68 -7.65 -16.40
CA ASP A 53 7.54 -9.01 -16.88
C ASP A 53 6.72 -9.10 -18.18
N LEU A 54 5.66 -8.29 -18.36
CA LEU A 54 4.96 -8.22 -19.64
C LEU A 54 5.92 -7.81 -20.76
N ASN A 55 6.77 -6.81 -20.51
CA ASN A 55 7.79 -6.37 -21.47
C ASN A 55 8.82 -7.46 -21.76
N ALA A 56 9.25 -8.20 -20.74
CA ALA A 56 10.19 -9.30 -20.91
C ALA A 56 9.58 -10.44 -21.75
N ARG A 57 8.32 -10.83 -21.50
CA ARG A 57 7.62 -11.85 -22.31
C ARG A 57 7.38 -11.39 -23.74
N TYR A 58 6.96 -10.15 -23.94
CA TYR A 58 6.79 -9.62 -25.29
C TYR A 58 8.13 -9.59 -26.06
N ALA A 59 9.24 -9.27 -25.38
CA ALA A 59 10.57 -9.30 -25.99
C ALA A 59 11.06 -10.72 -26.34
N ASP A 60 10.58 -11.76 -25.63
CA ASP A 60 10.93 -13.16 -25.87
C ASP A 60 10.09 -13.78 -27.00
N ASP A 61 8.76 -13.67 -26.91
CA ASP A 61 7.82 -14.35 -27.82
C ASP A 61 7.34 -13.47 -29.01
N GLY A 62 7.50 -12.15 -28.92
CA GLY A 62 7.01 -11.18 -29.91
C GLY A 62 5.48 -11.08 -30.04
N THR A 63 4.72 -11.83 -29.24
CA THR A 63 3.26 -12.02 -29.42
C THR A 63 2.45 -11.78 -28.14
N THR A 64 3.05 -11.94 -26.95
CA THR A 64 2.36 -11.77 -25.67
C THR A 64 2.14 -10.30 -25.35
N THR A 65 0.93 -9.79 -25.59
CA THR A 65 0.58 -8.38 -25.36
C THR A 65 -0.24 -8.15 -24.11
N THR A 66 -0.66 -9.19 -23.37
CA THR A 66 -1.56 -9.03 -22.23
C THR A 66 -1.06 -9.82 -21.03
N LYS A 67 -1.17 -9.23 -19.83
CA LYS A 67 -0.85 -9.89 -18.57
C LYS A 67 -1.77 -9.41 -17.45
N THR A 68 -2.33 -10.35 -16.70
CA THR A 68 -3.06 -10.05 -15.46
C THR A 68 -2.11 -10.05 -14.25
N CYS A 69 -2.24 -9.02 -13.43
CA CYS A 69 -1.42 -8.72 -12.27
C CYS A 69 -2.29 -8.73 -11.02
N GLY A 70 -1.91 -9.49 -10.00
CA GLY A 70 -2.53 -9.39 -8.68
C GLY A 70 -2.03 -8.15 -7.94
N VAL A 71 -2.94 -7.35 -7.39
CA VAL A 71 -2.64 -6.13 -6.62
C VAL A 71 -3.47 -6.16 -5.34
N GLY A 72 -2.90 -6.72 -4.27
CA GLY A 72 -3.64 -6.96 -3.04
C GLY A 72 -4.79 -7.96 -3.26
N SER A 73 -6.02 -7.51 -3.02
CA SER A 73 -7.25 -8.28 -3.30
C SER A 73 -7.89 -7.93 -4.65
N SER A 74 -7.26 -7.03 -5.41
CA SER A 74 -7.69 -6.60 -6.74
C SER A 74 -6.77 -7.18 -7.83
N SER A 75 -7.18 -7.05 -9.09
CA SER A 75 -6.36 -7.44 -10.25
C SER A 75 -6.34 -6.32 -11.28
N ALA A 76 -5.22 -6.15 -11.99
CA ALA A 76 -5.10 -5.30 -13.16
C ALA A 76 -4.80 -6.16 -14.39
N THR A 77 -5.40 -5.87 -15.54
CA THR A 77 -5.03 -6.54 -16.80
C THR A 77 -4.29 -5.54 -17.68
N LEU A 78 -2.98 -5.70 -17.74
CA LEU A 78 -2.11 -4.86 -18.54
C LEU A 78 -2.18 -5.29 -20.00
N THR A 79 -2.24 -4.31 -20.89
CA THR A 79 -2.14 -4.52 -22.33
C THR A 79 -1.03 -3.66 -22.91
N LEU A 80 -0.07 -4.30 -23.56
CA LEU A 80 1.01 -3.69 -24.32
C LEU A 80 0.56 -3.50 -25.77
N ASN A 81 0.72 -2.30 -26.30
CA ASN A 81 0.50 -2.02 -27.72
C ASN A 81 1.80 -2.30 -28.48
N PRO A 82 1.82 -3.26 -29.42
CA PRO A 82 3.03 -3.65 -30.14
C PRO A 82 3.53 -2.56 -31.10
N SER A 83 2.70 -1.56 -31.42
CA SER A 83 3.00 -0.52 -32.42
C SER A 83 3.91 0.59 -31.87
N ASP A 84 3.75 0.93 -30.59
CA ASP A 84 4.37 2.07 -29.91
C ASP A 84 4.97 1.68 -28.54
N GLY A 85 4.81 0.43 -28.10
CA GLY A 85 5.39 -0.09 -26.86
C GLY A 85 4.72 0.44 -25.59
N THR A 86 3.56 1.11 -25.71
CA THR A 86 2.83 1.66 -24.57
C THR A 86 2.06 0.59 -23.82
N ILE A 87 1.90 0.77 -22.51
CA ILE A 87 1.18 -0.15 -21.65
C ILE A 87 -0.08 0.55 -21.13
N THR A 88 -1.19 -0.18 -21.04
CA THR A 88 -2.49 0.33 -20.59
C THR A 88 -3.14 -0.66 -19.63
N GLY A 89 -4.18 -0.26 -18.92
CA GLY A 89 -4.94 -1.13 -18.01
C GLY A 89 -4.49 -1.11 -16.55
N ILE A 90 -3.69 -0.10 -16.16
CA ILE A 90 -3.21 0.13 -14.79
C ILE A 90 -4.04 1.22 -14.09
N ASP A 91 -4.61 2.16 -14.84
CA ASP A 91 -5.40 3.27 -14.30
C ASP A 91 -6.67 2.75 -13.59
N GLY A 92 -6.72 2.93 -12.28
CA GLY A 92 -7.84 2.43 -11.48
C GLY A 92 -7.62 2.46 -9.97
N SER A 93 -8.64 2.00 -9.25
CA SER A 93 -8.61 1.83 -7.80
C SER A 93 -8.34 0.38 -7.43
N TYR A 94 -7.40 0.17 -6.50
CA TYR A 94 -6.95 -1.13 -6.02
C TYR A 94 -7.13 -1.24 -4.52
N THR A 95 -7.55 -2.42 -4.04
CA THR A 95 -7.69 -2.69 -2.62
C THR A 95 -6.48 -3.45 -2.10
N VAL A 96 -5.67 -2.81 -1.26
CA VAL A 96 -4.49 -3.41 -0.63
C VAL A 96 -4.68 -3.39 0.88
N LYS A 97 -4.77 -4.56 1.51
CA LYS A 97 -4.97 -4.72 2.96
C LYS A 97 -6.17 -3.90 3.51
N GLY A 98 -7.25 -3.84 2.73
CA GLY A 98 -8.49 -3.11 3.06
C GLY A 98 -8.42 -1.59 2.84
N LEU A 99 -7.36 -1.09 2.21
CA LEU A 99 -7.18 0.33 1.86
C LEU A 99 -7.33 0.50 0.36
N SER A 100 -8.07 1.53 -0.05
CA SER A 100 -8.22 1.91 -1.46
C SER A 100 -7.04 2.77 -1.88
N VAL A 101 -6.37 2.38 -2.96
CA VAL A 101 -5.23 3.06 -3.56
C VAL A 101 -5.55 3.34 -5.02
N MET A 102 -5.35 4.57 -5.47
CA MET A 102 -5.47 4.91 -6.88
C MET A 102 -4.11 4.73 -7.54
N CYS A 103 -4.04 3.98 -8.63
CA CYS A 103 -2.83 3.91 -9.44
C CYS A 103 -3.11 4.41 -10.85
N ALA A 104 -2.10 5.01 -11.45
CA ALA A 104 -2.10 5.49 -12.82
C ALA A 104 -0.77 5.13 -13.50
N LEU A 105 -0.78 5.10 -14.82
CA LEU A 105 0.45 4.96 -15.59
C LEU A 105 0.82 6.32 -16.23
N SER A 106 2.03 6.78 -15.95
CA SER A 106 2.58 8.02 -16.50
C SER A 106 3.97 7.74 -17.09
N ASN A 107 4.17 8.01 -18.37
CA ASN A 107 5.43 7.72 -19.09
C ASN A 107 5.93 6.28 -18.87
N ASN A 108 5.02 5.30 -18.90
CA ASN A 108 5.33 3.89 -18.65
C ASN A 108 5.90 3.59 -17.25
N GLN A 109 5.69 4.49 -16.28
CA GLN A 109 5.99 4.31 -14.86
C GLN A 109 4.67 4.27 -14.06
N VAL A 110 4.60 3.38 -13.08
CA VAL A 110 3.43 3.23 -12.22
C VAL A 110 3.53 4.21 -11.07
N GLU A 111 2.51 5.06 -10.93
CA GLU A 111 2.36 5.96 -9.79
C GLU A 111 1.09 5.58 -9.03
N CYS A 112 1.20 5.39 -7.71
CA CYS A 112 0.08 5.03 -6.84
C CYS A 112 -0.02 5.97 -5.65
N THR A 113 -1.23 6.38 -5.30
CA THR A 113 -1.56 7.29 -4.19
C THR A 113 -2.76 6.82 -3.40
#